data_AF-A0ABD5VVK1-F1
#
_entry.id   AF-A0ABD5VVK1-F1
#
_cell.length_a   1.000
_cell.length_b   1.000
_cell.length_c   1.000
_cell.angle_alpha   90.00
_cell.angle_beta   90.00
_cell.angle_gamma   90.00
#
_symmetry.space_group_name_H-M   'P 1'
#
loop_
_entity.id
_entity.type
_entity.pdbx_description
1 polymer ?
#
loop_
_entity_poly.entity_id
_entity_poly.type
_entity_poly.pdbx_seq_one_letter_code
_entity_poly.pdbx_strand_id
1 'polypeptide(L)'
;MHRKLVVGAFLLSALSAGVLLPTNVVDLDGDALAPLDELQAGTDPLSADSDGDGVTDDREVALALDATDPDTDGDGLTDGEEVAAGTDPTSRDSDGDSLSDSRERDLGSDPLERDTDGDSLADDREVDLGTEPTAADTDGDGVDDARELDLGTDPLAADTDGDGLDDGDEVRRGTDPGVVDTDGDGLSDGREVTLRYDPLAADGDGDGLDDAAEYEHGTDPDSADSDGDGLTDDQELTLGTDPTAADTDSDRLDDGRERELGTDPLVRDTDGDGFWDGVELRKTDVLPGADPLRIDVYVEVDETNTARLPEPDVRDVVDEFADAPVGVDGGRSGIALHVVYDDEGLDAADEISAETRPGDGNDVADFYDTHFDHAGDGYHYAVVAESASHDGAEVGGVTSPGKMVVVSYAEYRDVTGHVFMHELGHSLGLHSSEFDGIDSRRYTETEYDSVMNYNAGYRELGYSSGPPFDDWQNIVDDLYVPSTERVND
;
A
#
# COMPACT_ATOMS: atom_id res chain seq x y z
N MET A 1 30.86 -87.02 -63.07
CA MET A 1 30.58 -88.43 -62.70
C MET A 1 29.08 -88.57 -62.51
N HIS A 2 28.43 -89.47 -63.26
CA HIS A 2 26.98 -89.65 -63.32
C HIS A 2 26.40 -90.48 -62.17
N ARG A 3 25.15 -90.18 -61.77
CA ARG A 3 24.08 -91.12 -61.34
C ARG A 3 22.79 -90.30 -61.16
N LYS A 4 21.91 -90.22 -62.16
CA LYS A 4 20.80 -91.12 -62.57
C LYS A 4 19.52 -90.98 -61.72
N LEU A 5 18.57 -90.27 -62.34
CA LEU A 5 17.13 -90.18 -62.09
C LEU A 5 16.44 -91.55 -62.19
N VAL A 6 15.47 -91.84 -61.32
CA VAL A 6 14.51 -92.95 -61.47
C VAL A 6 13.11 -92.41 -61.21
N VAL A 7 12.29 -92.39 -62.26
CA VAL A 7 10.84 -92.17 -62.24
C VAL A 7 10.17 -93.53 -62.15
N GLY A 8 9.28 -93.73 -61.16
CA GLY A 8 8.50 -94.94 -60.98
C GLY A 8 7.00 -94.63 -60.99
N ALA A 9 6.33 -94.87 -62.11
CA ALA A 9 4.88 -94.86 -62.24
C ALA A 9 4.32 -96.26 -61.87
N PHE A 10 3.30 -96.31 -61.03
CA PHE A 10 2.48 -97.50 -60.80
C PHE A 10 1.00 -97.16 -60.95
N LEU A 11 0.31 -97.93 -61.79
CA LEU A 11 -1.10 -97.80 -62.13
C LEU A 11 -1.68 -99.21 -62.27
N LEU A 12 -2.69 -99.59 -61.46
CA LEU A 12 -3.68 -100.67 -61.71
C LEU A 12 -4.78 -100.68 -60.60
N SER A 13 -6.02 -100.23 -60.90
CA SER A 13 -7.27 -101.02 -61.13
C SER A 13 -8.02 -101.49 -59.86
N ALA A 14 -9.37 -101.48 -59.68
CA ALA A 14 -10.56 -101.01 -60.42
C ALA A 14 -11.86 -101.29 -59.59
N LEU A 15 -12.88 -100.42 -59.70
CA LEU A 15 -14.36 -100.54 -59.48
C LEU A 15 -14.90 -100.88 -58.05
N SER A 16 -16.01 -100.31 -57.49
CA SER A 16 -17.24 -99.73 -58.05
C SER A 16 -18.12 -98.96 -57.01
N ALA A 17 -18.83 -97.92 -57.51
CA ALA A 17 -20.17 -97.38 -57.13
C ALA A 17 -20.37 -96.36 -55.97
N GLY A 18 -20.79 -95.12 -56.32
CA GLY A 18 -21.68 -94.28 -55.47
C GLY A 18 -21.32 -92.79 -55.25
N VAL A 19 -21.53 -91.92 -56.25
CA VAL A 19 -21.79 -90.44 -56.26
C VAL A 19 -21.48 -89.55 -55.01
N LEU A 20 -20.53 -88.58 -55.13
CA LEU A 20 -20.59 -87.09 -54.89
C LEU A 20 -19.13 -86.48 -54.85
N LEU A 21 -18.91 -85.27 -55.42
CA LEU A 21 -17.63 -84.54 -55.75
C LEU A 21 -16.78 -84.03 -54.53
N PRO A 22 -15.59 -83.36 -54.65
CA PRO A 22 -14.76 -82.93 -55.81
C PRO A 22 -13.22 -83.22 -55.66
N THR A 23 -12.40 -82.61 -56.52
CA THR A 23 -10.92 -82.49 -56.55
C THR A 23 -10.18 -82.61 -55.20
N ASN A 24 -9.27 -83.58 -55.08
CA ASN A 24 -8.18 -83.53 -54.09
C ASN A 24 -7.18 -82.47 -54.57
N VAL A 25 -7.39 -81.22 -54.17
CA VAL A 25 -6.30 -80.24 -54.13
C VAL A 25 -5.36 -80.74 -53.03
N VAL A 26 -4.09 -80.98 -53.38
CA VAL A 26 -3.07 -81.38 -52.41
C VAL A 26 -2.47 -80.09 -51.90
N ASP A 27 -2.92 -79.62 -50.76
CA ASP A 27 -2.29 -78.57 -49.95
C ASP A 27 -1.09 -79.19 -49.20
N LEU A 28 0.10 -78.59 -49.32
CA LEU A 28 1.38 -79.21 -48.94
C LEU A 28 1.94 -78.73 -47.59
N ASP A 29 1.65 -77.50 -47.18
CA ASP A 29 2.07 -76.88 -45.91
C ASP A 29 0.91 -76.55 -44.98
N GLY A 30 -0.34 -76.64 -45.46
CA GLY A 30 -1.54 -76.60 -44.64
C GLY A 30 -2.16 -75.22 -44.49
N ASP A 31 -1.83 -74.28 -45.36
CA ASP A 31 -2.39 -72.92 -45.41
C ASP A 31 -3.72 -72.84 -46.18
N ALA A 32 -4.14 -73.92 -46.86
CA ALA A 32 -5.30 -74.00 -47.73
C ALA A 32 -5.18 -73.33 -49.12
N LEU A 33 -3.99 -72.95 -49.56
CA LEU A 33 -3.68 -72.71 -50.98
C LEU A 33 -3.27 -74.01 -51.69
N ALA A 34 -3.46 -74.02 -53.02
CA ALA A 34 -3.02 -75.13 -53.85
C ALA A 34 -1.60 -74.87 -54.37
N PRO A 35 -0.74 -75.89 -54.52
CA PRO A 35 0.60 -75.73 -55.10
C PRO A 35 0.65 -75.13 -56.50
N LEU A 36 -0.45 -75.18 -57.25
CA LEU A 36 -0.53 -74.53 -58.56
C LEU A 36 -0.86 -73.03 -58.46
N ASP A 37 -1.60 -72.63 -57.42
CA ASP A 37 -1.97 -71.25 -57.13
C ASP A 37 -0.81 -70.54 -56.43
N GLU A 38 -0.11 -71.21 -55.52
CA GLU A 38 1.12 -70.71 -54.87
C GLU A 38 2.23 -70.43 -55.90
N LEU A 39 2.51 -71.39 -56.80
CA LEU A 39 3.45 -71.18 -57.91
C LEU A 39 3.04 -70.07 -58.88
N GLN A 40 1.76 -69.69 -58.94
CA GLN A 40 1.27 -68.57 -59.74
C GLN A 40 1.39 -67.23 -59.00
N ALA A 41 1.16 -67.23 -57.69
CA ALA A 41 1.33 -66.08 -56.80
C ALA A 41 2.81 -65.77 -56.54
N GLY A 42 3.71 -66.75 -56.70
CA GLY A 42 5.14 -66.59 -56.44
C GLY A 42 5.58 -67.07 -55.06
N THR A 43 4.65 -67.63 -54.28
CA THR A 43 4.86 -68.14 -52.92
C THR A 43 5.48 -69.55 -52.90
N ASP A 44 6.01 -69.99 -51.75
CA ASP A 44 6.67 -71.30 -51.57
C ASP A 44 5.65 -72.38 -51.16
N PRO A 45 5.36 -73.40 -52.00
CA PRO A 45 4.40 -74.48 -51.71
C PRO A 45 4.72 -75.41 -50.55
N LEU A 46 5.68 -75.04 -49.69
CA LEU A 46 6.14 -75.76 -48.52
C LEU A 46 6.22 -74.85 -47.28
N SER A 47 5.86 -73.57 -47.42
CA SER A 47 5.83 -72.57 -46.36
C SER A 47 4.47 -71.91 -46.37
N ALA A 48 3.67 -72.17 -45.32
CA ALA A 48 2.34 -71.59 -45.16
C ALA A 48 2.32 -70.05 -45.01
N ASP A 49 3.50 -69.42 -44.95
CA ASP A 49 3.79 -68.01 -44.74
C ASP A 49 5.15 -67.78 -45.43
N SER A 50 5.11 -67.20 -46.63
CA SER A 50 6.20 -67.20 -47.59
C SER A 50 7.24 -66.10 -47.35
N ASP A 51 6.85 -64.97 -46.78
CA ASP A 51 7.75 -63.88 -46.38
C ASP A 51 8.04 -63.83 -44.88
N GLY A 52 7.30 -64.59 -44.07
CA GLY A 52 7.57 -64.86 -42.67
C GLY A 52 7.11 -63.75 -41.73
N ASP A 53 6.11 -62.98 -42.13
CA ASP A 53 5.62 -61.80 -41.41
C ASP A 53 4.53 -62.14 -40.37
N GLY A 54 4.00 -63.36 -40.43
CA GLY A 54 2.99 -63.90 -39.52
C GLY A 54 1.57 -63.97 -40.10
N VAL A 55 1.33 -63.52 -41.33
CA VAL A 55 0.11 -63.76 -42.10
C VAL A 55 0.34 -64.96 -43.04
N THR A 56 -0.66 -65.83 -43.21
CA THR A 56 -0.53 -66.97 -44.12
C THR A 56 -0.82 -66.58 -45.56
N ASP A 57 -0.16 -67.22 -46.53
CA ASP A 57 -0.31 -66.89 -47.96
C ASP A 57 -1.79 -66.88 -48.40
N ASP A 58 -2.61 -67.82 -47.92
CA ASP A 58 -4.05 -67.87 -48.19
C ASP A 58 -4.82 -66.64 -47.67
N ARG A 59 -4.39 -66.11 -46.52
CA ARG A 59 -4.98 -64.96 -45.84
C ARG A 59 -4.56 -63.66 -46.52
N GLU A 60 -3.32 -63.53 -46.94
CA GLU A 60 -2.80 -62.40 -47.70
C GLU A 60 -3.50 -62.29 -49.06
N VAL A 61 -3.65 -63.42 -49.77
CA VAL A 61 -4.45 -63.47 -51.01
C VAL A 61 -5.90 -63.04 -50.76
N ALA A 62 -6.48 -63.39 -49.62
CA ALA A 62 -7.84 -62.97 -49.26
C ALA A 62 -7.96 -61.48 -48.88
N LEU A 63 -6.88 -60.89 -48.36
CA LEU A 63 -6.76 -59.47 -48.02
C LEU A 63 -6.24 -58.61 -49.19
N ALA A 64 -5.83 -59.25 -50.29
CA ALA A 64 -5.20 -58.63 -51.46
C ALA A 64 -3.82 -57.99 -51.17
N LEU A 65 -3.08 -58.60 -50.24
CA LEU A 65 -1.69 -58.27 -49.88
C LEU A 65 -0.70 -59.03 -50.76
N ASP A 66 0.57 -58.63 -50.74
CA ASP A 66 1.65 -59.33 -51.46
C ASP A 66 2.31 -60.38 -50.55
N ALA A 67 1.89 -61.65 -50.69
CA ALA A 67 2.40 -62.80 -49.93
C ALA A 67 3.91 -63.11 -50.10
N THR A 68 4.67 -62.22 -50.71
CA THR A 68 6.13 -62.31 -50.85
C THR A 68 6.85 -61.04 -50.40
N ASP A 69 6.12 -60.05 -49.90
CA ASP A 69 6.62 -58.78 -49.40
C ASP A 69 6.03 -58.53 -48.00
N PRO A 70 6.83 -58.65 -46.93
CA PRO A 70 6.32 -58.65 -45.56
C PRO A 70 5.81 -57.27 -45.09
N ASP A 71 5.72 -56.27 -45.97
CA ASP A 71 5.32 -54.87 -45.72
C ASP A 71 4.76 -54.31 -47.04
N THR A 72 3.48 -54.57 -47.30
CA THR A 72 2.80 -54.38 -48.59
C THR A 72 2.78 -52.91 -49.03
N ASP A 73 2.63 -51.97 -48.09
CA ASP A 73 2.57 -50.54 -48.41
C ASP A 73 3.90 -49.79 -48.21
N GLY A 74 4.87 -50.41 -47.53
CA GLY A 74 6.20 -49.89 -47.31
C GLY A 74 6.22 -48.70 -46.35
N ASP A 75 5.42 -48.72 -45.29
CA ASP A 75 5.43 -47.74 -44.19
C ASP A 75 6.40 -48.11 -43.06
N GLY A 76 6.84 -49.38 -42.99
CA GLY A 76 7.78 -49.91 -42.00
C GLY A 76 7.18 -50.80 -40.91
N LEU A 77 5.85 -51.00 -40.88
CA LEU A 77 5.19 -52.10 -40.16
C LEU A 77 5.07 -53.32 -41.10
N THR A 78 5.05 -54.52 -40.53
CA THR A 78 4.76 -55.72 -41.34
C THR A 78 3.26 -55.94 -41.48
N ASP A 79 2.80 -56.56 -42.56
CA ASP A 79 1.36 -56.83 -42.74
C ASP A 79 0.78 -57.61 -41.54
N GLY A 80 1.57 -58.52 -40.96
CA GLY A 80 1.25 -59.25 -39.74
C GLY A 80 1.16 -58.38 -38.48
N GLU A 81 1.97 -57.32 -38.36
CA GLU A 81 1.87 -56.34 -37.26
C GLU A 81 0.60 -55.49 -37.43
N GLU A 82 0.30 -55.07 -38.65
CA GLU A 82 -0.86 -54.23 -38.97
C GLU A 82 -2.17 -54.99 -38.83
N VAL A 83 -2.27 -56.21 -39.35
CA VAL A 83 -3.43 -57.10 -39.15
C VAL A 83 -3.69 -57.36 -37.67
N ALA A 84 -2.62 -57.42 -36.85
CA ALA A 84 -2.75 -57.60 -35.40
C ALA A 84 -3.18 -56.31 -34.68
N ALA A 85 -2.73 -55.14 -35.14
CA ALA A 85 -3.10 -53.82 -34.61
C ALA A 85 -4.49 -53.37 -35.07
N GLY A 86 -4.97 -53.87 -36.22
CA GLY A 86 -6.24 -53.49 -36.84
C GLY A 86 -6.13 -52.36 -37.86
N THR A 87 -4.91 -51.94 -38.20
CA THR A 87 -4.61 -51.00 -39.29
C THR A 87 -4.78 -51.63 -40.67
N ASP A 88 -4.73 -50.84 -41.74
CA ASP A 88 -4.89 -51.28 -43.13
C ASP A 88 -3.51 -51.53 -43.78
N PRO A 89 -3.09 -52.80 -44.00
CA PRO A 89 -1.76 -53.12 -44.58
C PRO A 89 -1.54 -52.65 -46.03
N THR A 90 -2.53 -51.97 -46.61
CA THR A 90 -2.43 -51.37 -47.94
C THR A 90 -2.37 -49.85 -47.92
N SER A 91 -2.41 -49.24 -46.73
CA SER A 91 -2.46 -47.80 -46.52
C SER A 91 -1.51 -47.39 -45.41
N ARG A 92 -0.47 -46.64 -45.79
CA ARG A 92 0.59 -46.18 -44.86
C ARG A 92 0.11 -45.31 -43.71
N ASP A 93 -1.15 -44.90 -43.76
CA ASP A 93 -1.80 -43.86 -42.95
C ASP A 93 -3.27 -44.30 -42.89
N SER A 94 -3.59 -45.05 -41.84
CA SER A 94 -4.87 -45.77 -41.70
C SER A 94 -6.04 -44.84 -41.39
N ASP A 95 -5.81 -43.73 -40.67
CA ASP A 95 -6.85 -42.78 -40.28
C ASP A 95 -6.89 -41.51 -41.17
N GLY A 96 -5.84 -41.29 -41.96
CA GLY A 96 -5.66 -40.22 -42.92
C GLY A 96 -5.29 -38.87 -42.31
N ASP A 97 -4.61 -38.83 -41.17
CA ASP A 97 -4.14 -37.61 -40.51
C ASP A 97 -2.83 -37.05 -41.10
N SER A 98 -2.08 -37.83 -41.88
CA SER A 98 -0.77 -37.55 -42.52
C SER A 98 0.46 -38.04 -41.75
N LEU A 99 0.31 -38.66 -40.59
CA LEU A 99 1.31 -39.54 -40.00
C LEU A 99 1.21 -40.94 -40.62
N SER A 100 2.27 -41.73 -40.47
CA SER A 100 2.22 -43.13 -40.87
C SER A 100 1.95 -44.01 -39.66
N ASP A 101 1.31 -45.16 -39.85
CA ASP A 101 0.98 -46.08 -38.77
C ASP A 101 2.25 -46.47 -37.97
N SER A 102 3.37 -46.67 -38.68
CA SER A 102 4.68 -46.88 -38.07
C SER A 102 5.19 -45.71 -37.22
N ARG A 103 4.89 -44.47 -37.60
CA ARG A 103 5.30 -43.23 -36.92
C ARG A 103 4.45 -42.94 -35.70
N GLU A 104 3.15 -43.17 -35.78
CA GLU A 104 2.20 -43.05 -34.67
C GLU A 104 2.55 -44.06 -33.58
N ARG A 105 2.86 -45.30 -33.96
CA ARG A 105 3.39 -46.31 -33.03
C ARG A 105 4.67 -45.85 -32.31
N ASP A 106 5.57 -45.16 -33.01
CA ASP A 106 6.80 -44.60 -32.44
C ASP A 106 6.53 -43.42 -31.48
N LEU A 107 5.48 -42.64 -31.73
CA LEU A 107 4.99 -41.56 -30.87
C LEU A 107 4.16 -42.07 -29.69
N GLY A 108 3.57 -43.25 -29.83
CA GLY A 108 2.63 -43.82 -28.87
C GLY A 108 1.17 -43.40 -29.11
N SER A 109 0.89 -42.71 -30.22
CA SER A 109 -0.47 -42.36 -30.63
C SER A 109 -1.19 -43.54 -31.31
N ASP A 110 -2.51 -43.43 -31.52
CA ASP A 110 -3.35 -44.49 -32.08
C ASP A 110 -3.51 -44.34 -33.61
N PRO A 111 -2.93 -45.25 -34.44
CA PRO A 111 -3.02 -45.21 -35.90
C PRO A 111 -4.43 -45.25 -36.52
N LEU A 112 -5.46 -45.40 -35.68
CA LEU A 112 -6.86 -45.47 -36.08
C LEU A 112 -7.65 -44.23 -35.69
N GLU A 113 -7.04 -43.28 -34.97
CA GLU A 113 -7.69 -42.07 -34.44
C GLU A 113 -6.87 -40.81 -34.76
N ARG A 114 -7.41 -39.95 -35.63
CA ARG A 114 -6.74 -38.70 -36.10
C ARG A 114 -6.35 -37.69 -35.02
N ASP A 115 -6.83 -37.92 -33.81
CA ASP A 115 -6.78 -37.05 -32.63
C ASP A 115 -6.88 -38.02 -31.45
N THR A 116 -5.72 -38.50 -31.02
CA THR A 116 -5.60 -39.64 -30.10
C THR A 116 -6.02 -39.28 -28.67
N ASP A 117 -5.78 -38.06 -28.21
CA ASP A 117 -6.15 -37.64 -26.86
C ASP A 117 -7.50 -36.89 -26.79
N GLY A 118 -8.04 -36.49 -27.93
CA GLY A 118 -9.39 -35.95 -28.08
C GLY A 118 -9.49 -34.47 -27.73
N ASP A 119 -8.41 -33.70 -27.84
CA ASP A 119 -8.37 -32.27 -27.54
C ASP A 119 -8.85 -31.40 -28.73
N SER A 120 -9.10 -32.00 -29.89
CA SER A 120 -9.47 -31.35 -31.17
C SER A 120 -8.29 -30.83 -32.01
N LEU A 121 -7.06 -31.12 -31.64
CA LEU A 121 -5.85 -31.02 -32.44
C LEU A 121 -5.56 -32.41 -33.03
N ALA A 122 -5.02 -32.45 -34.26
CA ALA A 122 -4.71 -33.73 -34.89
C ALA A 122 -3.26 -34.13 -34.57
N ASP A 123 -2.98 -35.43 -34.47
CA ASP A 123 -1.65 -35.93 -34.08
C ASP A 123 -0.54 -35.38 -35.00
N ASP A 124 -0.78 -35.31 -36.32
CA ASP A 124 0.14 -34.69 -37.29
C ASP A 124 0.47 -33.23 -36.96
N ARG A 125 -0.56 -32.49 -36.52
CA ARG A 125 -0.48 -31.07 -36.20
C ARG A 125 0.23 -30.84 -34.87
N GLU A 126 0.00 -31.70 -33.89
CA GLU A 126 0.69 -31.67 -32.60
C GLU A 126 2.19 -31.89 -32.77
N VAL A 127 2.58 -32.89 -33.57
CA VAL A 127 3.99 -33.14 -33.93
C VAL A 127 4.63 -31.92 -34.59
N ASP A 128 3.89 -31.22 -35.45
CA ASP A 128 4.35 -30.00 -36.13
C ASP A 128 4.52 -28.80 -35.16
N LEU A 129 3.72 -28.75 -34.10
CA LEU A 129 3.78 -27.74 -33.04
C LEU A 129 4.80 -28.09 -31.95
N GLY A 130 5.14 -29.38 -31.83
CA GLY A 130 5.99 -29.90 -30.76
C GLY A 130 5.24 -30.28 -29.50
N THR A 131 3.90 -30.32 -29.55
CA THR A 131 3.04 -30.85 -28.49
C THR A 131 2.99 -32.39 -28.54
N GLU A 132 2.39 -33.02 -27.54
CA GLU A 132 2.40 -34.48 -27.36
C GLU A 132 1.06 -35.11 -27.78
N PRO A 133 0.99 -35.91 -28.87
CA PRO A 133 -0.24 -36.53 -29.40
C PRO A 133 -1.03 -37.48 -28.49
N THR A 134 -0.63 -37.59 -27.22
CA THR A 134 -1.27 -38.49 -26.24
C THR A 134 -1.64 -37.75 -24.96
N ALA A 135 -1.50 -36.43 -24.96
CA ALA A 135 -1.70 -35.57 -23.82
C ALA A 135 -2.34 -34.26 -24.28
N ALA A 136 -3.67 -34.20 -24.09
CA ALA A 136 -4.50 -33.05 -24.46
C ALA A 136 -4.06 -31.69 -23.90
N ASP A 137 -3.14 -31.69 -22.93
CA ASP A 137 -2.59 -30.53 -22.23
C ASP A 137 -1.10 -30.88 -22.00
N THR A 138 -0.26 -30.39 -22.91
CA THR A 138 1.14 -30.82 -23.03
C THR A 138 2.00 -30.33 -21.87
N ASP A 139 1.79 -29.10 -21.40
CA ASP A 139 2.59 -28.50 -20.32
C ASP A 139 1.97 -28.68 -18.92
N GLY A 140 0.70 -29.08 -18.85
CA GLY A 140 0.00 -29.51 -17.65
C GLY A 140 -0.56 -28.37 -16.81
N ASP A 141 -0.89 -27.23 -17.40
CA ASP A 141 -1.42 -26.05 -16.72
C ASP A 141 -2.96 -26.07 -16.55
N GLY A 142 -3.63 -26.97 -17.27
CA GLY A 142 -5.07 -27.18 -17.25
C GLY A 142 -5.84 -26.53 -18.40
N VAL A 143 -5.18 -25.98 -19.41
CA VAL A 143 -5.73 -25.60 -20.72
C VAL A 143 -5.28 -26.64 -21.74
N ASP A 144 -6.20 -27.03 -22.64
CA ASP A 144 -5.83 -27.98 -23.70
C ASP A 144 -5.10 -27.30 -24.87
N ASP A 145 -4.20 -28.02 -25.55
CA ASP A 145 -3.29 -27.46 -26.55
C ASP A 145 -4.07 -26.75 -27.69
N ALA A 146 -5.18 -27.37 -28.13
CA ALA A 146 -6.08 -26.76 -29.09
C ALA A 146 -6.68 -25.41 -28.59
N ARG A 147 -7.09 -25.35 -27.32
CA ARG A 147 -7.66 -24.13 -26.71
C ARG A 147 -6.62 -23.04 -26.52
N GLU A 148 -5.39 -23.39 -26.20
CA GLU A 148 -4.28 -22.45 -26.08
C GLU A 148 -4.00 -21.73 -27.40
N LEU A 149 -4.00 -22.46 -28.51
CA LEU A 149 -3.89 -21.86 -29.85
C LEU A 149 -5.03 -20.87 -30.15
N ASP A 150 -6.24 -21.16 -29.66
CA ASP A 150 -7.41 -20.28 -29.78
C ASP A 150 -7.33 -19.05 -28.86
N LEU A 151 -6.65 -19.15 -27.72
CA LEU A 151 -6.34 -18.04 -26.81
C LEU A 151 -5.16 -17.20 -27.32
N GLY A 152 -4.26 -17.81 -28.09
CA GLY A 152 -3.01 -17.20 -28.51
C GLY A 152 -1.85 -17.42 -27.54
N THR A 153 -1.97 -18.41 -26.64
CA THR A 153 -0.93 -18.86 -25.70
C THR A 153 -0.01 -19.90 -26.32
N ASP A 154 1.08 -20.25 -25.64
CA ASP A 154 2.08 -21.23 -26.08
C ASP A 154 1.85 -22.59 -25.38
N PRO A 155 1.37 -23.64 -26.08
CA PRO A 155 1.03 -24.95 -25.48
C PRO A 155 2.22 -25.77 -24.95
N LEU A 156 3.40 -25.16 -24.92
CA LEU A 156 4.62 -25.73 -24.37
C LEU A 156 5.10 -24.96 -23.13
N ALA A 157 4.33 -23.96 -22.69
CA ALA A 157 4.69 -23.05 -21.63
C ALA A 157 3.47 -22.71 -20.76
N ALA A 158 3.40 -23.38 -19.61
CA ALA A 158 2.33 -23.23 -18.62
C ALA A 158 2.11 -21.79 -18.09
N ASP A 159 2.94 -20.83 -18.47
CA ASP A 159 2.88 -19.41 -18.11
C ASP A 159 3.47 -18.66 -19.31
N THR A 160 2.58 -18.30 -20.25
CA THR A 160 2.94 -17.79 -21.59
C THR A 160 3.64 -16.44 -21.51
N ASP A 161 3.17 -15.54 -20.64
CA ASP A 161 3.68 -14.18 -20.54
C ASP A 161 4.78 -14.02 -19.47
N GLY A 162 4.93 -15.01 -18.59
CA GLY A 162 5.98 -15.14 -17.61
C GLY A 162 5.78 -14.28 -16.36
N ASP A 163 4.54 -13.97 -16.01
CA ASP A 163 4.21 -13.12 -14.86
C ASP A 163 4.15 -13.89 -13.51
N GLY A 164 4.14 -15.22 -13.58
CA GLY A 164 4.10 -16.13 -12.44
C GLY A 164 2.72 -16.70 -12.10
N LEU A 165 1.70 -16.43 -12.90
CA LEU A 165 0.39 -17.09 -12.91
C LEU A 165 0.33 -18.02 -14.13
N ASP A 166 -0.21 -19.23 -13.95
CA ASP A 166 -0.33 -20.15 -15.10
C ASP A 166 -1.53 -19.82 -15.99
N ASP A 167 -1.44 -20.08 -17.31
CA ASP A 167 -2.49 -19.67 -18.27
C ASP A 167 -3.85 -20.27 -17.87
N GLY A 168 -3.83 -21.49 -17.34
CA GLY A 168 -4.99 -22.14 -16.73
C GLY A 168 -5.59 -21.40 -15.53
N ASP A 169 -4.78 -20.88 -14.60
CA ASP A 169 -5.18 -20.03 -13.48
C ASP A 169 -5.77 -18.72 -13.98
N GLU A 170 -5.14 -18.11 -14.97
CA GLU A 170 -5.56 -16.86 -15.59
C GLU A 170 -6.92 -16.98 -16.26
N VAL A 171 -7.11 -18.00 -17.11
CA VAL A 171 -8.41 -18.31 -17.74
C VAL A 171 -9.50 -18.51 -16.69
N ARG A 172 -9.18 -19.13 -15.54
CA ARG A 172 -10.13 -19.36 -14.44
C ARG A 172 -10.47 -18.08 -13.67
N ARG A 173 -9.54 -17.14 -13.58
CA ARG A 173 -9.71 -15.83 -12.92
C ARG A 173 -10.35 -14.80 -13.83
N GLY A 174 -10.18 -14.94 -15.14
CA GLY A 174 -10.66 -14.03 -16.15
C GLY A 174 -9.64 -12.96 -16.56
N THR A 175 -8.37 -13.13 -16.17
CA THR A 175 -7.25 -12.35 -16.70
C THR A 175 -6.88 -12.79 -18.12
N ASP A 176 -6.02 -12.04 -18.81
CA ASP A 176 -5.58 -12.35 -20.17
C ASP A 176 -4.20 -13.04 -20.17
N PRO A 177 -4.11 -14.35 -20.47
CA PRO A 177 -2.85 -15.11 -20.39
C PRO A 177 -1.71 -14.68 -21.30
N GLY A 178 -1.97 -13.72 -22.20
CA GLY A 178 -0.95 -13.11 -23.02
C GLY A 178 -0.46 -11.75 -22.50
N VAL A 179 -0.91 -11.32 -21.32
CA VAL A 179 -0.74 -9.96 -20.81
C VAL A 179 -0.38 -9.98 -19.32
N VAL A 180 0.89 -9.66 -19.05
CA VAL A 180 1.50 -9.64 -17.71
C VAL A 180 0.72 -8.83 -16.65
N ASP A 181 -0.11 -7.89 -17.07
CA ASP A 181 -0.81 -6.91 -16.23
C ASP A 181 -2.14 -6.57 -16.93
N THR A 182 -3.19 -7.28 -16.56
CA THR A 182 -4.47 -7.28 -17.27
C THR A 182 -5.23 -5.95 -17.12
N ASP A 183 -5.22 -5.35 -15.94
CA ASP A 183 -5.95 -4.10 -15.66
C ASP A 183 -5.11 -2.83 -15.87
N GLY A 184 -3.78 -2.98 -15.96
CA GLY A 184 -2.85 -1.95 -16.37
C GLY A 184 -2.44 -1.00 -15.24
N ASP A 185 -2.49 -1.44 -13.99
CA ASP A 185 -2.11 -0.66 -12.81
C ASP A 185 -0.58 -0.63 -12.56
N GLY A 186 0.15 -1.60 -13.11
CA GLY A 186 1.60 -1.75 -12.99
C GLY A 186 2.07 -2.86 -12.05
N LEU A 187 1.17 -3.54 -11.35
CA LEU A 187 1.39 -4.86 -10.77
C LEU A 187 1.11 -5.94 -11.84
N SER A 188 1.71 -7.11 -11.67
CA SER A 188 1.39 -8.23 -12.55
C SER A 188 0.29 -9.09 -11.95
N ASP A 189 -0.51 -9.76 -12.78
CA ASP A 189 -1.65 -10.56 -12.33
C ASP A 189 -1.20 -11.62 -11.29
N GLY A 190 -0.09 -12.32 -11.56
CA GLY A 190 0.53 -13.27 -10.63
C GLY A 190 1.03 -12.64 -9.33
N ARG A 191 1.45 -11.37 -9.37
CA ARG A 191 1.85 -10.62 -8.17
C ARG A 191 0.64 -10.22 -7.34
N GLU A 192 -0.41 -9.69 -7.96
CA GLU A 192 -1.65 -9.32 -7.30
C GLU A 192 -2.31 -10.52 -6.63
N VAL A 193 -2.38 -11.66 -7.33
CA VAL A 193 -2.88 -12.92 -6.76
C VAL A 193 -2.08 -13.34 -5.52
N THR A 194 -0.77 -13.11 -5.51
CA THR A 194 0.10 -13.39 -4.36
C THR A 194 -0.18 -12.44 -3.18
N LEU A 195 -0.44 -11.16 -3.48
CA LEU A 195 -0.79 -10.12 -2.51
C LEU A 195 -2.24 -10.20 -2.03
N ARG A 196 -3.09 -10.95 -2.75
CA ARG A 196 -4.56 -11.06 -2.60
C ARG A 196 -5.35 -9.86 -3.12
N TYR A 197 -4.79 -9.11 -4.06
CA TYR A 197 -5.47 -8.03 -4.77
C TYR A 197 -6.30 -8.64 -5.93
N ASP A 198 -7.15 -7.83 -6.56
CA ASP A 198 -8.00 -8.26 -7.68
C ASP A 198 -7.35 -7.86 -9.02
N PRO A 199 -6.77 -8.81 -9.79
CA PRO A 199 -6.02 -8.52 -11.03
C PRO A 199 -6.88 -8.04 -12.22
N LEU A 200 -8.10 -7.63 -11.94
CA LEU A 200 -9.07 -7.11 -12.90
C LEU A 200 -9.53 -5.69 -12.53
N ALA A 201 -8.98 -5.13 -11.46
CA ALA A 201 -9.39 -3.88 -10.86
C ALA A 201 -8.16 -3.06 -10.45
N ALA A 202 -7.72 -2.19 -11.35
CA ALA A 202 -6.58 -1.30 -11.13
C ALA A 202 -6.68 -0.33 -9.94
N ASP A 203 -7.84 -0.26 -9.29
CA ASP A 203 -8.16 0.60 -8.13
C ASP A 203 -9.28 -0.14 -7.38
N GLY A 204 -8.88 -1.01 -6.46
CA GLY A 204 -9.71 -2.03 -5.82
C GLY A 204 -10.88 -1.46 -5.00
N ASP A 205 -10.65 -0.34 -4.32
CA ASP A 205 -11.64 0.32 -3.47
C ASP A 205 -12.30 1.58 -4.10
N GLY A 206 -11.72 2.11 -5.18
CA GLY A 206 -12.24 3.23 -5.92
C GLY A 206 -11.97 4.60 -5.30
N ASP A 207 -10.93 4.76 -4.48
CA ASP A 207 -10.55 6.03 -3.85
C ASP A 207 -9.80 6.99 -4.79
N GLY A 208 -9.23 6.44 -5.88
CA GLY A 208 -8.46 7.17 -6.89
C GLY A 208 -6.96 6.87 -6.91
N LEU A 209 -6.46 6.07 -5.97
CA LEU A 209 -5.12 5.49 -5.94
C LEU A 209 -5.16 4.08 -6.54
N ASP A 210 -4.18 3.73 -7.36
CA ASP A 210 -4.12 2.37 -7.94
C ASP A 210 -3.44 1.38 -6.99
N ASP A 211 -3.81 0.09 -7.06
CA ASP A 211 -3.31 -0.97 -6.15
C ASP A 211 -1.77 -1.05 -6.14
N ALA A 212 -1.14 -0.76 -7.28
CA ALA A 212 0.30 -0.58 -7.42
C ALA A 212 0.86 0.55 -6.53
N ALA A 213 0.27 1.75 -6.58
CA ALA A 213 0.65 2.87 -5.74
C ALA A 213 0.36 2.60 -4.27
N GLU A 214 -0.76 1.96 -3.95
CA GLU A 214 -1.09 1.56 -2.59
C GLU A 214 -0.06 0.60 -2.01
N TYR A 215 0.40 -0.37 -2.81
CA TYR A 215 1.50 -1.24 -2.44
C TYR A 215 2.80 -0.47 -2.16
N GLU A 216 3.10 0.60 -2.92
CA GLU A 216 4.27 1.46 -2.69
C GLU A 216 4.14 2.31 -1.42
N HIS A 217 2.94 2.78 -1.12
CA HIS A 217 2.64 3.64 0.03
C HIS A 217 2.32 2.86 1.31
N GLY A 218 2.05 1.56 1.21
CA GLY A 218 1.75 0.68 2.35
C GLY A 218 0.31 0.77 2.85
N THR A 219 -0.59 1.27 2.00
CA THR A 219 -2.04 1.34 2.23
C THR A 219 -2.74 0.02 1.86
N ASP A 220 -4.03 -0.08 2.14
CA ASP A 220 -4.85 -1.28 1.93
C ASP A 220 -5.79 -1.12 0.71
N PRO A 221 -5.55 -1.80 -0.43
CA PRO A 221 -6.33 -1.66 -1.67
C PRO A 221 -7.79 -2.09 -1.61
N ASP A 222 -8.21 -2.66 -0.49
CA ASP A 222 -9.61 -2.95 -0.21
C ASP A 222 -10.27 -1.85 0.67
N SER A 223 -9.58 -0.75 0.99
CA SER A 223 -9.98 0.25 1.98
C SER A 223 -9.55 1.69 1.64
N ALA A 224 -10.51 2.45 1.11
CA ALA A 224 -10.33 3.83 0.64
C ALA A 224 -9.87 4.86 1.69
N ASP A 225 -9.63 4.45 2.93
CA ASP A 225 -9.21 5.23 4.10
C ASP A 225 -8.51 4.22 5.02
N SER A 226 -7.21 4.06 4.82
CA SER A 226 -6.43 2.95 5.38
C SER A 226 -6.28 3.01 6.90
N ASP A 227 -6.21 4.21 7.47
CA ASP A 227 -6.08 4.41 8.92
C ASP A 227 -7.39 4.79 9.63
N GLY A 228 -8.43 5.15 8.88
CA GLY A 228 -9.79 5.37 9.36
C GLY A 228 -10.02 6.75 9.95
N ASP A 229 -9.27 7.77 9.56
CA ASP A 229 -9.35 9.13 10.10
C ASP A 229 -10.42 10.01 9.40
N GLY A 230 -10.92 9.55 8.25
CA GLY A 230 -11.94 10.20 7.44
C GLY A 230 -11.43 10.91 6.18
N LEU A 231 -10.14 10.86 5.87
CA LEU A 231 -9.55 11.19 4.58
C LEU A 231 -9.34 9.91 3.76
N THR A 232 -9.30 10.04 2.43
CA THR A 232 -8.93 8.90 1.59
C THR A 232 -7.44 8.90 1.31
N ASP A 233 -6.87 7.75 1.01
CA ASP A 233 -5.43 7.59 0.81
C ASP A 233 -4.92 8.54 -0.31
N ASP A 234 -5.65 8.68 -1.43
CA ASP A 234 -5.34 9.67 -2.48
C ASP A 234 -5.41 11.14 -1.97
N GLN A 235 -6.38 11.45 -1.10
CA GLN A 235 -6.51 12.80 -0.51
C GLN A 235 -5.33 13.13 0.38
N GLU A 236 -4.90 12.17 1.18
CA GLU A 236 -3.77 12.31 2.09
C GLU A 236 -2.45 12.49 1.36
N LEU A 237 -2.19 11.66 0.34
CA LEU A 237 -1.03 11.85 -0.53
C LEU A 237 -1.04 13.22 -1.23
N THR A 238 -2.21 13.72 -1.59
CA THR A 238 -2.38 15.06 -2.16
C THR A 238 -2.12 16.18 -1.14
N LEU A 239 -2.50 15.98 0.12
CA LEU A 239 -2.25 16.91 1.23
C LEU A 239 -0.80 16.83 1.75
N GLY A 240 -0.13 15.70 1.53
CA GLY A 240 1.21 15.41 2.03
C GLY A 240 1.22 14.77 3.42
N THR A 241 0.07 14.30 3.91
CA THR A 241 -0.06 13.51 5.15
C THR A 241 0.34 12.04 4.91
N ASP A 242 0.47 11.27 5.99
CA ASP A 242 0.79 9.83 5.94
C ASP A 242 -0.49 8.99 5.97
N PRO A 243 -0.91 8.36 4.86
CA PRO A 243 -2.19 7.63 4.77
C PRO A 243 -2.27 6.36 5.62
N THR A 244 -1.23 6.07 6.38
CA THR A 244 -1.19 4.93 7.30
C THR A 244 -1.19 5.36 8.77
N ALA A 245 -1.30 6.66 9.02
CA ALA A 245 -1.20 7.25 10.33
C ALA A 245 -2.22 8.40 10.51
N ALA A 246 -3.32 8.06 11.18
CA ALA A 246 -4.44 8.97 11.40
C ALA A 246 -4.12 10.34 12.04
N ASP A 247 -2.91 10.53 12.56
CA ASP A 247 -2.39 11.75 13.18
C ASP A 247 -0.92 11.88 12.72
N THR A 248 -0.72 12.55 11.58
CA THR A 248 0.54 12.60 10.84
C THR A 248 1.63 13.29 11.64
N ASP A 249 1.31 14.43 12.26
CA ASP A 249 2.30 15.22 12.98
C ASP A 249 2.43 14.81 14.47
N SER A 250 1.55 13.94 14.96
CA SER A 250 1.51 13.40 16.32
C SER A 250 1.19 14.44 17.40
N ASP A 251 0.30 15.38 17.11
CA ASP A 251 -0.17 16.40 18.04
C ASP A 251 -1.42 15.97 18.86
N ARG A 252 -1.99 14.80 18.53
CA ARG A 252 -3.19 14.18 19.11
C ARG A 252 -4.50 14.65 18.48
N LEU A 253 -4.48 15.20 17.28
CA LEU A 253 -5.65 15.49 16.47
C LEU A 253 -5.52 14.71 15.17
N ASP A 254 -6.60 14.06 14.78
CA ASP A 254 -6.55 13.20 13.59
C ASP A 254 -6.60 14.10 12.33
N ASP A 255 -5.89 13.78 11.25
CA ASP A 255 -5.69 14.69 10.09
C ASP A 255 -7.05 15.08 9.46
N GLY A 256 -7.95 14.10 9.29
CA GLY A 256 -9.32 14.34 8.83
C GLY A 256 -10.09 15.30 9.75
N ARG A 257 -9.86 15.26 11.06
CA ARG A 257 -10.48 16.16 12.02
C ARG A 257 -9.89 17.56 11.96
N GLU A 258 -8.58 17.67 11.74
CA GLU A 258 -7.90 18.95 11.54
C GLU A 258 -8.44 19.69 10.33
N ARG A 259 -8.64 18.97 9.21
CA ARG A 259 -9.27 19.51 8.00
C ARG A 259 -10.67 20.08 8.25
N GLU A 260 -11.45 19.44 9.12
CA GLU A 260 -12.77 19.94 9.52
C GLU A 260 -12.70 21.20 10.39
N LEU A 261 -11.66 21.31 11.22
CA LEU A 261 -11.45 22.41 12.15
C LEU A 261 -10.76 23.61 11.51
N GLY A 262 -9.94 23.37 10.48
CA GLY A 262 -9.13 24.36 9.78
C GLY A 262 -7.69 24.47 10.28
N THR A 263 -7.23 23.52 11.10
CA THR A 263 -5.81 23.38 11.49
C THR A 263 -5.00 22.73 10.36
N ASP A 264 -3.67 22.76 10.45
CA ASP A 264 -2.76 22.20 9.45
C ASP A 264 -2.21 20.84 9.91
N PRO A 265 -2.60 19.72 9.26
CA PRO A 265 -2.19 18.36 9.68
C PRO A 265 -0.69 18.03 9.63
N LEU A 266 0.12 18.99 9.16
CA LEU A 266 1.57 18.85 9.11
C LEU A 266 2.27 19.68 10.19
N VAL A 267 1.51 20.38 11.04
CA VAL A 267 2.00 21.35 12.01
C VAL A 267 1.28 21.19 13.34
N ARG A 268 1.99 20.62 14.33
CA ARG A 268 1.43 20.30 15.65
C ARG A 268 0.74 21.44 16.40
N ASP A 269 1.09 22.66 16.05
CA ASP A 269 0.75 23.90 16.74
C ASP A 269 0.49 24.91 15.63
N THR A 270 -0.74 24.92 15.13
CA THR A 270 -1.14 25.67 13.94
C THR A 270 -0.98 27.16 14.15
N ASP A 271 -1.24 27.65 15.36
CA ASP A 271 -1.23 29.08 15.65
C ASP A 271 0.07 29.60 16.30
N GLY A 272 0.96 28.70 16.68
CA GLY A 272 2.32 28.99 17.12
C GLY A 272 2.42 29.48 18.55
N ASP A 273 1.45 29.17 19.40
CA ASP A 273 1.40 29.62 20.79
C ASP A 273 2.04 28.65 21.80
N GLY A 274 2.58 27.54 21.30
CA GLY A 274 3.29 26.51 22.05
C GLY A 274 2.41 25.37 22.59
N PHE A 275 1.09 25.45 22.41
CA PHE A 275 0.17 24.36 22.69
C PHE A 275 -0.08 23.55 21.41
N TRP A 276 -0.25 22.23 21.55
CA TRP A 276 -0.58 21.40 20.40
C TRP A 276 -2.08 21.46 20.11
N ASP A 277 -2.50 21.45 18.84
CA ASP A 277 -3.90 21.69 18.46
C ASP A 277 -4.82 20.63 19.11
N GLY A 278 -4.40 19.37 19.09
CA GLY A 278 -5.07 18.27 19.76
C GLY A 278 -5.12 18.40 21.28
N VAL A 279 -4.12 19.04 21.90
CA VAL A 279 -4.03 19.26 23.35
C VAL A 279 -5.02 20.34 23.80
N GLU A 280 -5.12 21.44 23.07
CA GLU A 280 -6.05 22.54 23.38
C GLU A 280 -7.51 22.06 23.43
N LEU A 281 -7.90 21.19 22.50
CA LEU A 281 -9.24 20.63 22.45
C LEU A 281 -9.51 19.59 23.55
N ARG A 282 -8.47 18.91 24.05
CA ARG A 282 -8.59 17.79 25.00
C ARG A 282 -8.38 18.22 26.46
N LYS A 283 -7.54 19.22 26.72
CA LYS A 283 -7.12 19.65 28.07
C LYS A 283 -7.93 20.86 28.57
N THR A 284 -9.22 20.93 28.27
CA THR A 284 -10.08 22.08 28.62
C THR A 284 -10.16 22.40 30.13
N ASP A 285 -9.79 21.46 31.00
CA ASP A 285 -9.71 21.68 32.45
C ASP A 285 -8.44 22.46 32.86
N VAL A 286 -7.36 22.39 32.06
CA VAL A 286 -6.06 23.05 32.30
C VAL A 286 -5.89 24.26 31.39
N LEU A 287 -6.36 24.17 30.14
CA LEU A 287 -6.34 25.23 29.13
C LEU A 287 -7.80 25.63 28.82
N PRO A 288 -8.49 26.31 29.75
CA PRO A 288 -9.89 26.66 29.54
C PRO A 288 -10.01 27.68 28.42
N GLY A 289 -10.80 27.34 27.40
CA GLY A 289 -11.11 28.25 26.30
C GLY A 289 -10.02 28.36 25.23
N ALA A 290 -9.03 27.47 25.24
CA ALA A 290 -8.04 27.35 24.18
C ALA A 290 -8.69 27.10 22.81
N ASP A 291 -8.04 27.57 21.75
CA ASP A 291 -8.54 27.57 20.39
C ASP A 291 -7.37 27.48 19.40
N PRO A 292 -7.19 26.34 18.69
CA PRO A 292 -5.99 26.04 17.89
C PRO A 292 -5.80 26.89 16.63
N LEU A 293 -6.61 27.92 16.47
CA LEU A 293 -6.54 28.88 15.38
C LEU A 293 -6.34 30.31 15.89
N ARG A 294 -5.99 30.46 17.18
CA ARG A 294 -5.88 31.73 17.85
C ARG A 294 -4.96 31.62 19.07
N ILE A 295 -3.78 32.22 18.91
CA ILE A 295 -2.78 32.42 19.97
C ILE A 295 -3.42 32.65 21.34
N ASP A 296 -3.23 31.70 22.24
CA ASP A 296 -3.65 31.72 23.62
C ASP A 296 -2.44 32.03 24.53
N VAL A 297 -2.64 32.97 25.46
CA VAL A 297 -1.64 33.30 26.49
C VAL A 297 -2.27 33.08 27.85
N TYR A 298 -1.68 32.20 28.64
CA TYR A 298 -2.15 31.86 29.98
C TYR A 298 -1.31 32.53 31.06
N VAL A 299 -1.96 33.16 32.03
CA VAL A 299 -1.30 33.80 33.17
C VAL A 299 -1.98 33.37 34.46
N GLU A 300 -1.21 32.77 35.36
CA GLU A 300 -1.59 32.51 36.74
C GLU A 300 -1.24 33.72 37.60
N VAL A 301 -2.19 34.21 38.39
CA VAL A 301 -2.05 35.39 39.23
C VAL A 301 -2.29 35.04 40.69
N ASP A 302 -1.27 35.30 41.50
CA ASP A 302 -1.33 35.21 42.95
C ASP A 302 -1.30 36.60 43.59
N GLU A 303 -2.10 36.79 44.62
CA GLU A 303 -2.18 38.06 45.33
C GLU A 303 -1.64 37.95 46.76
N THR A 304 -0.70 38.83 47.11
CA THR A 304 -0.09 38.85 48.44
C THR A 304 -0.78 39.87 49.36
N ASN A 305 -0.76 39.61 50.67
CA ASN A 305 -1.23 40.53 51.71
C ASN A 305 -2.56 41.23 51.33
N THR A 306 -2.53 42.56 51.14
CA THR A 306 -3.66 43.36 50.67
C THR A 306 -3.51 43.89 49.24
N ALA A 307 -2.44 43.50 48.53
CA ALA A 307 -2.20 43.82 47.13
C ALA A 307 -3.28 43.16 46.25
N ARG A 308 -3.75 43.88 45.23
CA ARG A 308 -4.81 43.38 44.33
C ARG A 308 -4.53 43.78 42.88
N LEU A 309 -4.83 42.88 41.95
CA LEU A 309 -5.00 43.17 40.53
C LEU A 309 -6.50 43.19 40.23
N PRO A 310 -7.14 44.37 40.16
CA PRO A 310 -8.59 44.45 40.08
C PRO A 310 -9.14 43.85 38.77
N GLU A 311 -10.26 43.11 38.84
CA GLU A 311 -10.94 42.59 37.62
C GLU A 311 -11.15 43.61 36.50
N PRO A 312 -11.52 44.90 36.76
CA PRO A 312 -11.65 45.88 35.68
C PRO A 312 -10.35 46.13 34.92
N ASP A 313 -9.23 46.20 35.64
CA ASP A 313 -7.91 46.43 35.05
C ASP A 313 -7.52 45.22 34.16
N VAL A 314 -7.80 44.00 34.61
CA VAL A 314 -7.58 42.79 33.80
C VAL A 314 -8.47 42.74 32.57
N ARG A 315 -9.74 43.11 32.70
CA ARG A 315 -10.66 43.15 31.54
C ARG A 315 -10.15 44.09 30.46
N ASP A 316 -9.67 45.27 30.84
CA ASP A 316 -9.13 46.23 29.87
C ASP A 316 -7.87 45.66 29.17
N VAL A 317 -7.00 44.92 29.89
CA VAL A 317 -5.83 44.25 29.28
C VAL A 317 -6.25 43.11 28.36
N VAL A 318 -7.20 42.27 28.78
CA VAL A 318 -7.73 41.16 27.96
C VAL A 318 -8.39 41.68 26.68
N ASP A 319 -9.17 42.76 26.77
CA ASP A 319 -9.79 43.40 25.61
C ASP A 319 -8.73 43.93 24.63
N GLU A 320 -7.64 44.51 25.15
CA GLU A 320 -6.53 45.02 24.33
C GLU A 320 -5.76 43.90 23.60
N PHE A 321 -5.49 42.77 24.28
CA PHE A 321 -4.92 41.58 23.62
C PHE A 321 -5.90 41.01 22.58
N ALA A 322 -7.20 41.00 22.88
CA ALA A 322 -8.20 40.49 21.96
C ALA A 322 -8.36 41.33 20.68
N ASP A 323 -8.12 42.64 20.78
CA ASP A 323 -8.13 43.58 19.65
C ASP A 323 -6.75 43.75 18.98
N ALA A 324 -5.73 43.02 19.45
CA ALA A 324 -4.36 43.12 18.91
C ALA A 324 -4.35 42.86 17.39
N PRO A 325 -3.63 43.68 16.59
CA PRO A 325 -3.66 43.62 15.14
C PRO A 325 -2.73 42.53 14.56
N VAL A 326 -2.74 41.36 15.20
CA VAL A 326 -1.97 40.16 14.85
C VAL A 326 -2.91 38.97 14.72
N GLY A 327 -2.41 37.86 14.19
CA GLY A 327 -3.17 36.62 14.04
C GLY A 327 -2.53 35.72 13.01
N VAL A 328 -3.07 34.51 12.89
CA VAL A 328 -2.50 33.47 12.02
C VAL A 328 -3.27 33.43 10.71
N ASP A 329 -2.56 33.16 9.61
CA ASP A 329 -3.14 33.17 8.27
C ASP A 329 -4.23 32.10 8.17
N GLY A 330 -5.49 32.53 8.00
CA GLY A 330 -6.65 31.63 7.98
C GLY A 330 -7.31 31.40 9.35
N GLY A 331 -6.65 31.78 10.45
CA GLY A 331 -7.20 31.75 11.82
C GLY A 331 -7.84 33.06 12.28
N ARG A 332 -7.98 33.21 13.60
CA ARG A 332 -8.63 34.37 14.23
C ARG A 332 -7.60 35.46 14.56
N SER A 333 -8.04 36.72 14.48
CA SER A 333 -7.20 37.86 14.86
C SER A 333 -7.22 38.11 16.38
N GLY A 334 -6.17 38.75 16.86
CA GLY A 334 -5.94 39.06 18.26
C GLY A 334 -5.49 37.84 19.07
N ILE A 335 -4.98 38.11 20.26
CA ILE A 335 -4.49 37.10 21.20
C ILE A 335 -5.55 36.87 22.27
N ALA A 336 -5.80 35.61 22.62
CA ALA A 336 -6.67 35.25 23.72
C ALA A 336 -5.87 35.21 25.03
N LEU A 337 -5.96 36.29 25.81
CA LEU A 337 -5.32 36.34 27.12
C LEU A 337 -6.25 35.73 28.20
N HIS A 338 -5.80 34.65 28.82
CA HIS A 338 -6.48 33.94 29.90
C HIS A 338 -5.79 34.24 31.23
N VAL A 339 -6.46 35.01 32.09
CA VAL A 339 -5.94 35.32 33.42
C VAL A 339 -6.69 34.50 34.46
N VAL A 340 -5.97 33.61 35.15
CA VAL A 340 -6.48 32.71 36.18
C VAL A 340 -5.95 33.17 37.53
N TYR A 341 -6.85 33.45 38.46
CA TYR A 341 -6.49 33.74 39.85
C TYR A 341 -6.53 32.45 40.64
N ASP A 342 -5.45 32.13 41.36
CA ASP A 342 -5.37 30.91 42.15
C ASP A 342 -5.32 31.21 43.66
N ASP A 343 -4.21 31.77 44.14
CA ASP A 343 -4.02 32.06 45.57
C ASP A 343 -4.22 33.55 45.91
N GLU A 344 -5.02 33.83 46.95
CA GLU A 344 -5.23 35.19 47.48
C GLU A 344 -4.78 35.34 48.94
N GLY A 345 -4.20 36.50 49.24
CA GLY A 345 -3.81 36.88 50.60
C GLY A 345 -2.61 36.10 51.13
N LEU A 346 -1.69 35.72 50.24
CA LEU A 346 -0.44 35.06 50.61
C LEU A 346 0.41 35.96 51.52
N ASP A 347 0.99 35.37 52.57
CA ASP A 347 1.85 36.08 53.51
C ASP A 347 3.19 36.41 52.81
N ALA A 348 3.35 37.65 52.36
CA ALA A 348 4.61 38.16 51.80
C ALA A 348 5.35 39.05 52.81
N ALA A 349 6.68 39.05 52.72
CA ALA A 349 7.48 40.10 53.35
C ALA A 349 7.06 41.49 52.82
N ASP A 350 7.44 42.55 53.54
CA ASP A 350 7.09 43.94 53.17
C ASP A 350 7.58 44.34 51.75
N GLU A 351 8.51 43.58 51.16
CA GLU A 351 9.05 43.80 49.81
C GLU A 351 9.39 42.44 49.18
N ILE A 352 8.92 42.20 47.95
CA ILE A 352 9.31 41.03 47.14
C ILE A 352 10.49 41.40 46.24
N SER A 353 11.58 40.65 46.31
CA SER A 353 12.75 40.88 45.47
C SER A 353 12.70 40.11 44.15
N ALA A 354 13.21 40.73 43.09
CA ALA A 354 13.57 40.05 41.85
C ALA A 354 14.79 39.12 42.02
N GLU A 355 15.68 39.42 42.97
CA GLU A 355 16.87 38.63 43.23
C GLU A 355 16.57 37.50 44.21
N THR A 356 17.11 36.32 43.93
CA THR A 356 17.09 35.21 44.89
C THR A 356 17.80 35.60 46.19
N ARG A 357 17.06 35.58 47.29
CA ARG A 357 17.45 35.89 48.65
C ARG A 357 17.16 34.66 49.54
N PRO A 358 17.96 34.43 50.60
CA PRO A 358 17.64 33.34 51.52
C PRO A 358 16.42 33.65 52.39
N GLY A 359 15.43 32.75 52.40
CA GLY A 359 14.32 32.68 53.36
C GLY A 359 12.97 32.98 52.72
N ASP A 360 11.94 32.31 53.18
CA ASP A 360 10.66 32.17 52.47
C ASP A 360 9.87 33.48 52.34
N GLY A 361 9.20 33.65 51.19
CA GLY A 361 8.20 34.70 50.92
C GLY A 361 8.81 36.10 50.74
N ASN A 362 10.09 36.19 50.38
CA ASN A 362 10.78 37.47 50.22
C ASN A 362 11.30 37.74 48.80
N ASP A 363 11.21 36.76 47.90
CA ASP A 363 11.58 36.90 46.50
C ASP A 363 10.64 36.13 45.58
N VAL A 364 10.68 36.45 44.30
CA VAL A 364 9.81 35.84 43.28
C VAL A 364 10.05 34.34 43.12
N ALA A 365 11.25 33.84 43.45
CA ALA A 365 11.57 32.42 43.32
C ALA A 365 10.87 31.59 44.40
N ASP A 366 10.76 32.10 45.63
CA ASP A 366 10.01 31.43 46.70
C ASP A 366 8.55 31.22 46.31
N PHE A 367 7.89 32.28 45.83
CA PHE A 367 6.48 32.22 45.41
C PHE A 367 6.29 31.25 44.27
N TYR A 368 7.13 31.33 43.24
CA TYR A 368 7.11 30.39 42.13
C TYR A 368 7.28 28.94 42.59
N ASP A 369 8.22 28.65 43.50
CA ASP A 369 8.51 27.29 43.93
C ASP A 369 7.42 26.68 44.82
N THR A 370 6.55 27.50 45.44
CA THR A 370 5.54 27.02 46.40
C THR A 370 4.08 27.24 46.00
N HIS A 371 3.81 28.17 45.09
CA HIS A 371 2.44 28.59 44.74
C HIS A 371 2.12 28.49 43.25
N PHE A 372 3.11 28.29 42.36
CA PHE A 372 2.84 28.20 40.94
C PHE A 372 2.26 26.82 40.55
N ASP A 373 0.93 26.69 40.57
CA ASP A 373 0.22 25.42 40.36
C ASP A 373 0.32 24.93 38.91
N HIS A 374 0.35 25.87 37.96
CA HIS A 374 0.47 25.62 36.51
C HIS A 374 1.92 25.57 36.01
N ALA A 375 2.90 25.38 36.90
CA ALA A 375 4.29 25.17 36.50
C ALA A 375 4.43 23.99 35.54
N GLY A 376 4.81 24.27 34.29
CA GLY A 376 4.96 23.28 33.21
C GLY A 376 3.72 23.07 32.33
N ASP A 377 2.63 23.81 32.58
CA ASP A 377 1.41 23.79 31.77
C ASP A 377 1.36 24.96 30.75
N GLY A 378 2.46 25.67 30.50
CA GLY A 378 2.53 26.83 29.57
C GLY A 378 2.13 28.19 30.15
N TYR A 379 1.81 28.26 31.45
CA TYR A 379 1.38 29.50 32.09
C TYR A 379 2.56 30.44 32.39
N HIS A 380 2.36 31.73 32.23
CA HIS A 380 3.19 32.76 32.87
C HIS A 380 2.73 32.92 34.33
N TYR A 381 3.65 33.19 35.24
CA TYR A 381 3.35 33.36 36.65
C TYR A 381 3.48 34.83 37.07
N ALA A 382 2.44 35.39 37.70
CA ALA A 382 2.42 36.74 38.22
C ALA A 382 2.13 36.75 39.71
N VAL A 383 2.99 37.37 40.51
CA VAL A 383 2.72 37.66 41.92
C VAL A 383 2.48 39.15 42.13
N VAL A 384 1.31 39.49 42.67
CA VAL A 384 0.88 40.87 42.92
C VAL A 384 1.26 41.27 44.34
N ALA A 385 2.05 42.34 44.47
CA ALA A 385 2.68 42.74 45.72
C ALA A 385 2.43 44.20 46.10
N GLU A 386 2.60 44.52 47.37
CA GLU A 386 2.51 45.92 47.86
C GLU A 386 3.78 46.72 47.54
N SER A 387 4.92 46.03 47.37
CA SER A 387 6.22 46.61 47.03
C SER A 387 7.13 45.54 46.43
N ALA A 388 7.96 45.94 45.47
CA ALA A 388 8.97 45.08 44.84
C ALA A 388 10.32 45.80 44.70
N SER A 389 11.41 45.04 44.70
CA SER A 389 12.76 45.59 44.42
C SER A 389 13.56 44.79 43.40
N HIS A 390 14.33 45.54 42.59
CA HIS A 390 15.33 45.00 41.67
C HIS A 390 16.65 45.76 41.82
N ASP A 391 17.77 45.04 41.91
CA ASP A 391 19.12 45.55 42.19
C ASP A 391 19.17 46.46 43.45
N GLY A 392 18.30 46.18 44.42
CA GLY A 392 18.16 46.94 45.66
C GLY A 392 17.46 48.31 45.51
N ALA A 393 16.82 48.57 44.37
CA ALA A 393 15.96 49.73 44.14
C ALA A 393 14.49 49.30 44.08
N GLU A 394 13.60 50.14 44.63
CA GLU A 394 12.15 49.94 44.54
C GLU A 394 11.68 50.13 43.09
N VAL A 395 10.87 49.19 42.59
CA VAL A 395 10.37 49.16 41.21
C VAL A 395 8.84 48.97 41.20
N GLY A 396 8.20 49.38 40.11
CA GLY A 396 6.75 49.18 39.93
C GLY A 396 6.41 47.75 39.51
N GLY A 397 7.35 47.06 38.88
CA GLY A 397 7.27 45.65 38.55
C GLY A 397 8.65 45.16 38.17
N VAL A 398 8.78 43.84 38.04
CA VAL A 398 9.98 43.21 37.52
C VAL A 398 9.63 41.88 36.89
N THR A 399 10.22 41.62 35.73
CA THR A 399 9.98 40.39 34.99
C THR A 399 11.28 39.66 34.70
N SER A 400 11.19 38.34 34.80
CA SER A 400 12.11 37.37 34.23
C SER A 400 11.31 36.43 33.32
N PRO A 401 11.93 35.65 32.42
CA PRO A 401 11.18 34.81 31.49
C PRO A 401 10.13 33.94 32.18
N GLY A 402 8.85 34.18 31.89
CA GLY A 402 7.70 33.47 32.46
C GLY A 402 7.33 33.82 33.90
N LYS A 403 7.98 34.80 34.55
CA LYS A 403 7.72 35.18 35.95
C LYS A 403 7.75 36.68 36.14
N MET A 404 6.70 37.25 36.71
CA MET A 404 6.58 38.68 36.95
C MET A 404 6.14 38.99 38.38
N VAL A 405 6.66 40.09 38.92
CA VAL A 405 6.11 40.74 40.13
C VAL A 405 5.46 42.02 39.69
N VAL A 406 4.22 42.24 40.13
CA VAL A 406 3.43 43.43 39.78
C VAL A 406 3.08 44.18 41.06
N VAL A 407 3.50 45.44 41.17
CA VAL A 407 3.14 46.25 42.34
C VAL A 407 1.72 46.79 42.19
N SER A 408 0.89 46.52 43.19
CA SER A 408 -0.50 46.97 43.27
C SER A 408 -0.59 48.41 43.78
N TYR A 409 -1.21 49.29 42.99
CA TYR A 409 -1.45 50.69 43.34
C TYR A 409 -2.90 50.95 43.74
N ALA A 410 -3.29 50.56 44.95
CA ALA A 410 -4.68 50.63 45.42
C ALA A 410 -5.35 52.03 45.35
N GLU A 411 -4.57 53.12 45.32
CA GLU A 411 -5.08 54.49 45.23
C GLU A 411 -5.21 55.02 43.80
N TYR A 412 -4.62 54.33 42.81
CA TYR A 412 -4.58 54.77 41.41
C TYR A 412 -5.16 53.70 40.50
N ARG A 413 -6.41 53.93 40.08
CA ARG A 413 -7.06 53.08 39.07
C ARG A 413 -6.23 53.05 37.80
N ASP A 414 -6.26 51.92 37.10
CA ASP A 414 -5.66 51.71 35.79
C ASP A 414 -4.10 51.62 35.81
N VAL A 415 -3.45 52.01 36.91
CA VAL A 415 -1.98 51.91 37.04
C VAL A 415 -1.53 50.47 37.25
N THR A 416 -2.24 49.68 38.07
CA THR A 416 -1.89 48.28 38.29
C THR A 416 -2.04 47.49 36.98
N GLY A 417 -3.13 47.70 36.23
CA GLY A 417 -3.31 47.12 34.89
C GLY A 417 -2.21 47.51 33.90
N HIS A 418 -1.81 48.78 33.86
CA HIS A 418 -0.70 49.23 33.00
C HIS A 418 0.63 48.55 33.37
N VAL A 419 0.94 48.44 34.66
CA VAL A 419 2.14 47.74 35.12
C VAL A 419 2.06 46.25 34.78
N PHE A 420 0.93 45.60 35.04
CA PHE A 420 0.72 44.20 34.66
C PHE A 420 0.95 43.98 33.17
N MET A 421 0.38 44.83 32.31
CA MET A 421 0.59 44.73 30.87
C MET A 421 2.06 44.98 30.48
N HIS A 422 2.73 45.99 31.06
CA HIS A 422 4.14 46.25 30.81
C HIS A 422 5.03 45.04 31.16
N GLU A 423 4.83 44.47 32.34
CA GLU A 423 5.57 43.29 32.80
C GLU A 423 5.21 42.04 31.98
N LEU A 424 3.95 41.87 31.60
CA LEU A 424 3.52 40.80 30.71
C LEU A 424 4.23 40.91 29.35
N GLY A 425 4.40 42.12 28.79
CA GLY A 425 5.15 42.34 27.55
C GLY A 425 6.59 41.83 27.63
N HIS A 426 7.28 42.08 28.74
CA HIS A 426 8.59 41.48 29.00
C HIS A 426 8.54 39.96 29.14
N SER A 427 7.49 39.44 29.77
CA SER A 427 7.30 38.01 29.99
C SER A 427 7.09 37.27 28.66
N LEU A 428 6.48 37.95 27.68
CA LEU A 428 6.25 37.46 26.33
C LEU A 428 7.44 37.66 25.37
N GLY A 429 8.50 38.36 25.79
CA GLY A 429 9.76 38.48 25.02
C GLY A 429 10.15 39.89 24.59
N LEU A 430 9.35 40.93 24.87
CA LEU A 430 9.73 42.30 24.53
C LEU A 430 10.91 42.76 25.38
N HIS A 431 12.03 43.11 24.74
CA HIS A 431 13.23 43.56 25.44
C HIS A 431 13.87 44.76 24.74
N SER A 432 14.61 45.57 25.51
CA SER A 432 15.38 46.69 24.96
C SER A 432 16.48 46.30 23.94
N SER A 433 16.77 45.00 23.80
CA SER A 433 17.60 44.46 22.72
C SER A 433 16.91 44.52 21.36
N GLU A 434 15.59 44.35 21.32
CA GLU A 434 14.79 44.36 20.09
C GLU A 434 14.53 45.80 19.64
N PHE A 435 14.21 46.68 20.60
CA PHE A 435 14.04 48.09 20.33
C PHE A 435 14.46 48.98 21.50
N ASP A 436 15.29 49.99 21.22
CA ASP A 436 15.86 50.89 22.24
C ASP A 436 14.86 51.90 22.84
N GLY A 437 13.59 51.82 22.42
CA GLY A 437 12.45 52.53 23.00
C GLY A 437 11.77 51.79 24.14
N ILE A 438 11.94 50.47 24.24
CA ILE A 438 11.48 49.66 25.38
C ILE A 438 12.27 50.08 26.63
N ASP A 439 11.58 50.27 27.75
CA ASP A 439 12.13 50.75 29.04
C ASP A 439 12.85 52.08 28.97
N SER A 440 12.44 52.92 28.03
CA SER A 440 13.17 54.12 27.67
C SER A 440 12.28 55.35 27.70
N ARG A 441 12.90 56.51 27.94
CA ARG A 441 12.27 57.83 27.74
C ARG A 441 12.74 58.50 26.46
N ARG A 442 13.38 57.74 25.57
CA ARG A 442 14.03 58.26 24.36
C ARG A 442 13.03 58.77 23.33
N TYR A 443 11.88 58.12 23.20
CA TYR A 443 10.83 58.44 22.24
C TYR A 443 9.65 59.09 22.96
N THR A 444 9.02 60.07 22.32
CA THR A 444 7.76 60.62 22.84
C THR A 444 6.64 59.60 22.76
N GLU A 445 5.61 59.75 23.58
CA GLU A 445 4.36 58.96 23.54
C GLU A 445 3.82 58.84 22.11
N THR A 446 3.75 59.96 21.38
CA THR A 446 3.30 59.97 19.97
C THR A 446 4.24 59.31 18.97
N GLU A 447 5.51 59.11 19.32
CA GLU A 447 6.48 58.42 18.45
C GLU A 447 6.51 56.93 18.70
N TYR A 448 6.23 56.47 19.92
CA TYR A 448 6.17 55.06 20.30
C TYR A 448 5.09 54.93 21.37
N ASP A 449 3.88 54.66 20.89
CA ASP A 449 2.64 54.57 21.65
C ASP A 449 2.52 53.13 22.17
N SER A 450 3.10 52.89 23.34
CA SER A 450 3.27 51.57 23.92
C SER A 450 3.43 51.68 25.42
N VAL A 451 2.86 50.73 26.17
CA VAL A 451 3.10 50.57 27.62
C VAL A 451 4.59 50.36 27.93
N MET A 452 5.40 49.93 26.96
CA MET A 452 6.85 49.77 27.11
C MET A 452 7.61 51.11 27.11
N ASN A 453 6.96 52.22 26.75
CA ASN A 453 7.54 53.56 26.75
C ASN A 453 7.32 54.28 28.08
N TYR A 454 8.38 54.60 28.81
CA TYR A 454 8.29 55.31 30.09
C TYR A 454 7.78 56.77 30.00
N ASN A 455 7.50 57.29 28.80
CA ASN A 455 6.81 58.56 28.59
C ASN A 455 5.27 58.42 28.46
N ALA A 456 4.69 57.23 28.28
CA ALA A 456 3.24 56.99 28.12
C ALA A 456 2.40 57.25 29.40
N GLY A 457 3.07 57.42 30.54
CA GLY A 457 2.50 58.07 31.72
C GLY A 457 1.28 57.39 32.35
N TYR A 458 1.15 56.06 32.22
CA TYR A 458 0.06 55.24 32.76
C TYR A 458 -1.34 55.61 32.22
N ARG A 459 -1.42 56.22 31.02
CA ARG A 459 -2.68 56.67 30.41
C ARG A 459 -3.13 55.84 29.21
N GLU A 460 -2.20 55.10 28.63
CA GLU A 460 -2.40 54.24 27.48
C GLU A 460 -2.19 52.79 27.94
N LEU A 461 -3.11 51.93 27.55
CA LEU A 461 -3.07 50.48 27.73
C LEU A 461 -3.04 49.94 26.30
N GLY A 462 -1.96 49.27 25.92
CA GLY A 462 -1.70 48.91 24.52
C GLY A 462 -0.23 48.82 24.19
N TYR A 463 0.10 48.02 23.18
CA TYR A 463 1.42 48.06 22.55
C TYR A 463 1.38 48.72 21.18
N SER A 464 2.55 49.14 20.69
CA SER A 464 2.67 49.78 19.38
C SER A 464 2.39 48.79 18.25
N SER A 465 1.58 49.19 17.26
CA SER A 465 1.24 48.42 16.06
C SER A 465 1.80 49.04 14.77
N GLY A 466 2.97 49.68 14.87
CA GLY A 466 3.54 50.41 13.74
C GLY A 466 4.86 51.11 14.04
N PRO A 467 5.38 51.92 13.10
CA PRO A 467 6.71 52.50 13.23
C PRO A 467 6.84 53.41 14.46
N PRO A 468 8.01 53.43 15.12
CA PRO A 468 9.28 52.84 14.68
C PRO A 468 9.42 51.34 14.95
N PHE A 469 8.56 50.76 15.79
CA PHE A 469 8.64 49.37 16.20
C PHE A 469 7.24 48.82 16.52
N ASP A 470 6.93 47.67 15.94
CA ASP A 470 5.65 46.99 16.11
C ASP A 470 5.84 45.93 17.21
N ASP A 471 5.39 46.28 18.41
CA ASP A 471 5.49 45.41 19.58
C ASP A 471 4.59 44.17 19.41
N TRP A 472 3.38 44.35 18.89
CA TRP A 472 2.44 43.24 18.72
C TRP A 472 2.98 42.20 17.75
N GLN A 473 3.51 42.63 16.61
CA GLN A 473 4.12 41.70 15.66
C GLN A 473 5.35 41.03 16.27
N ASN A 474 6.16 41.75 17.06
CA ASN A 474 7.32 41.14 17.70
C ASN A 474 6.93 40.11 18.77
N ILE A 475 5.84 40.35 19.53
CA ILE A 475 5.29 39.37 20.46
C ILE A 475 4.94 38.07 19.74
N VAL A 476 4.33 38.12 18.56
CA VAL A 476 3.96 36.90 17.82
C VAL A 476 5.18 36.23 17.17
N ASP A 477 6.09 37.02 16.59
CA ASP A 477 7.27 36.49 15.90
C ASP A 477 8.26 35.81 16.87
N ASP A 478 8.35 36.31 18.11
CA ASP A 478 9.32 35.87 19.13
C ASP A 478 8.64 35.47 20.45
N LEU A 479 7.40 34.97 20.40
CA LEU A 479 6.59 34.63 21.58
C LEU A 479 7.35 33.71 22.54
N TYR A 480 7.61 34.20 23.75
CA TYR A 480 8.14 33.35 24.81
C TYR A 480 7.00 32.60 25.51
N VAL A 481 6.94 31.29 25.27
CA VAL A 481 6.01 30.38 25.94
C VAL A 481 6.76 29.63 27.05
N PRO A 482 6.29 29.68 28.31
CA PRO A 482 6.78 28.82 29.39
C PRO A 482 6.68 27.33 29.04
N SER A 483 7.37 26.47 29.79
CA SER A 483 7.35 25.02 29.51
C SER A 483 5.92 24.47 29.44
N THR A 484 5.62 23.73 28.36
CA THR A 484 4.35 23.03 28.08
C THR A 484 4.46 21.51 28.27
N GLU A 485 5.55 21.02 28.87
CA GLU A 485 5.84 19.59 29.03
C GLU A 485 4.68 18.82 29.69
N ARG A 486 3.97 19.38 30.68
CA ARG A 486 2.88 18.66 31.36
C ARG A 486 1.60 18.53 30.54
N VAL A 487 1.41 19.39 29.54
CA VAL A 487 0.21 19.38 28.69
C VAL A 487 0.47 18.65 27.37
N ASN A 488 1.65 18.80 26.80
CA ASN A 488 2.04 18.20 25.52
C ASN A 488 2.59 16.77 25.65
N ASP A 489 3.12 16.35 26.82
CA ASP A 489 3.58 14.97 27.07
C ASP A 489 2.48 13.90 26.92
#